data_AF-A0A1Q9WKL6-F1
#
_entry.id   AF-A0A1Q9WKL6-F1
#
_cell.length_a   1.000
_cell.length_b   1.000
_cell.length_c   1.000
_cell.angle_alpha   90.00
_cell.angle_beta   90.00
_cell.angle_gamma   90.00
#
_symmetry.space_group_name_H-M   'P 1'
#
loop_
_entity.id
_entity.type
_entity.pdbx_description
1 polymer ?
#
loop_
_entity_poly.entity_id
_entity_poly.type
_entity_poly.pdbx_seq_one_letter_code
_entity_poly.pdbx_strand_id
1 'polypeptide(L)'
;VSIGDHRTEDVGQNETIRIGANRSVTIGGNKAETIKLAKAETIGLAKALTIGAAYQTSVGAAMNTTVGLSQSEQVGIHKSVAVGKKFTIDAGDEFKVTVGKSTLVMKSDGTVMINGRTFDFSASGAVQINGKDVDIN
;
A
#
# COMPACT_ATOMS: atom_id res chain seq x y z
N VAL A 1 -27.63 -30.89 -1.91
CA VAL A 1 -27.92 -31.03 -0.47
C VAL A 1 -28.52 -29.73 0.02
N SER A 2 -29.57 -29.77 0.83
CA SER A 2 -30.17 -28.60 1.49
C SER A 2 -30.17 -28.87 3.01
N ILE A 3 -29.95 -27.82 3.81
CA ILE A 3 -29.91 -27.88 5.27
C ILE A 3 -30.77 -26.75 5.80
N GLY A 4 -31.74 -27.06 6.66
CA GLY A 4 -32.71 -26.08 7.18
C GLY A 4 -32.13 -25.16 8.24
N ASP A 5 -31.39 -25.72 9.21
CA ASP A 5 -30.92 -24.96 10.39
C ASP A 5 -29.38 -24.84 10.42
N HIS A 6 -28.67 -25.91 10.83
CA HIS A 6 -27.23 -25.86 11.10
C HIS A 6 -26.48 -27.01 10.44
N ARG A 7 -25.22 -26.75 10.07
CA ARG A 7 -24.25 -27.74 9.59
C ARG A 7 -22.95 -27.62 10.39
N THR A 8 -22.47 -28.75 10.91
CA THR A 8 -21.12 -28.90 11.47
C THR A 8 -20.40 -29.97 10.69
N GLU A 9 -19.13 -29.72 10.35
CA GLU A 9 -18.27 -30.65 9.62
C GLU A 9 -16.93 -30.72 10.37
N ASP A 10 -16.48 -31.93 10.69
CA ASP A 10 -15.21 -32.19 11.35
C ASP A 10 -14.37 -33.15 10.49
N VAL A 11 -13.12 -32.79 10.26
CA VAL A 11 -12.18 -33.56 9.45
C VAL A 11 -10.92 -33.78 10.27
N GLY A 12 -10.72 -35.00 10.76
CA GLY A 12 -9.62 -35.33 11.68
C GLY A 12 -8.21 -35.36 11.06
N GLN A 13 -8.11 -35.34 9.72
CA GLN A 13 -6.83 -35.34 9.02
C GLN A 13 -6.83 -34.29 7.90
N ASN A 14 -7.02 -34.69 6.65
CA ASN A 14 -6.86 -33.84 5.47
C ASN A 14 -8.17 -33.68 4.70
N GLU A 15 -8.40 -32.49 4.18
CA GLU A 15 -9.48 -32.19 3.24
C GLU A 15 -8.89 -31.75 1.89
N THR A 16 -9.50 -32.18 0.78
CA THR A 16 -9.19 -31.66 -0.55
C THR A 16 -10.49 -31.43 -1.31
N ILE A 17 -10.74 -30.18 -1.70
CA ILE A 17 -11.90 -29.80 -2.50
C ILE A 17 -11.44 -29.47 -3.92
N ARG A 18 -11.97 -30.19 -4.91
CA ARG A 18 -11.78 -29.88 -6.33
C ARG A 18 -13.08 -29.37 -6.94
N ILE A 19 -13.02 -28.19 -7.56
CA ILE A 19 -14.11 -27.62 -8.36
C ILE A 19 -13.66 -27.62 -9.81
N GLY A 20 -14.40 -28.27 -10.71
CA GLY A 20 -14.02 -28.39 -12.13
C GLY A 20 -14.30 -27.14 -12.97
N ALA A 21 -15.18 -26.26 -12.49
CA ALA A 21 -15.55 -25.01 -13.13
C ALA A 21 -15.59 -23.88 -12.09
N ASN A 22 -16.76 -23.31 -11.81
CA ASN A 22 -16.90 -22.13 -10.95
C ASN A 22 -17.37 -22.50 -9.53
N ARG A 23 -16.90 -21.74 -8.54
CA ARG A 23 -17.43 -21.76 -7.16
C ARG A 23 -17.94 -20.38 -6.80
N SER A 24 -19.20 -20.29 -6.42
CA SER A 24 -19.77 -19.09 -5.78
C SER A 24 -20.06 -19.39 -4.32
N VAL A 25 -19.78 -18.43 -3.44
CA VAL A 25 -20.07 -18.53 -2.01
C VAL A 25 -20.70 -17.24 -1.55
N THR A 26 -21.88 -17.33 -0.94
CA THR A 26 -22.58 -16.20 -0.32
C THR A 26 -22.76 -16.49 1.15
N ILE A 27 -22.39 -15.54 2.00
CA ILE A 27 -22.58 -15.59 3.44
C ILE A 27 -23.51 -14.45 3.81
N GLY A 28 -24.68 -14.76 4.40
CA GLY A 28 -25.64 -13.75 4.83
C GLY A 28 -25.28 -13.07 6.14
N GLY A 29 -24.43 -13.70 6.96
CA GLY A 29 -23.91 -13.17 8.22
C GLY A 29 -22.39 -12.95 8.18
N ASN A 30 -21.71 -13.34 9.25
CA ASN A 30 -20.26 -13.15 9.40
C ASN A 30 -19.47 -14.37 8.89
N LYS A 31 -18.29 -14.13 8.31
CA LYS A 31 -17.29 -15.16 8.02
C LYS A 31 -16.07 -14.97 8.93
N ALA A 32 -15.76 -15.97 9.75
CA ALA A 32 -14.50 -16.07 10.49
C ALA A 32 -13.67 -17.22 9.93
N GLU A 33 -12.36 -17.02 9.78
CA GLU A 33 -11.42 -18.02 9.25
C GLU A 33 -10.12 -17.94 10.05
N THR A 34 -9.73 -19.06 10.67
CA THR A 34 -8.51 -19.13 11.50
C THR A 34 -7.58 -20.18 10.92
N ILE A 35 -6.34 -19.78 10.66
CA ILE A 35 -5.27 -20.67 10.16
C ILE A 35 -4.15 -20.65 11.19
N LYS A 36 -3.79 -21.83 11.73
CA LYS A 36 -2.81 -21.93 12.83
C LYS A 36 -1.35 -21.82 12.38
N LEU A 37 -1.06 -22.24 11.15
CA LEU A 37 0.32 -22.35 10.66
C LEU A 37 0.56 -21.43 9.45
N ALA A 38 0.01 -21.76 8.29
CA ALA A 38 0.29 -21.03 7.05
C ALA A 38 -0.90 -21.06 6.08
N LYS A 39 -1.05 -19.98 5.31
CA LYS A 39 -2.01 -19.84 4.21
C LYS A 39 -1.26 -19.41 2.95
N ALA A 40 -1.51 -20.09 1.84
CA ALA A 40 -1.11 -19.68 0.51
C ALA A 40 -2.36 -19.47 -0.35
N GLU A 41 -2.41 -18.38 -1.10
CA GLU A 41 -3.50 -18.06 -2.01
C GLU A 41 -2.90 -17.67 -3.37
N THR A 42 -3.28 -18.37 -4.43
CA THR A 42 -2.81 -18.11 -5.79
C THR A 42 -4.00 -17.80 -6.68
N ILE A 43 -3.94 -16.68 -7.39
CA ILE A 43 -4.97 -16.21 -8.31
C ILE A 43 -4.33 -16.08 -9.68
N GLY A 44 -4.86 -16.83 -10.66
CA GLY A 44 -4.25 -16.90 -12.00
C GLY A 44 -4.53 -15.70 -12.90
N LEU A 45 -5.62 -14.97 -12.66
CA LEU A 45 -6.05 -13.85 -13.52
C LEU A 45 -6.21 -12.54 -12.74
N ALA A 46 -7.22 -12.44 -11.87
CA ALA A 46 -7.55 -11.19 -11.18
C ALA A 46 -8.21 -11.43 -9.82
N LYS A 47 -7.94 -10.53 -8.87
CA LYS A 47 -8.58 -10.48 -7.55
C LYS A 47 -9.13 -9.08 -7.32
N ALA A 48 -10.39 -8.99 -6.93
CA ALA A 48 -11.02 -7.76 -6.47
C ALA A 48 -11.40 -7.92 -4.99
N LEU A 49 -11.20 -6.87 -4.20
CA LEU A 49 -11.57 -6.80 -2.79
C LEU A 49 -12.30 -5.47 -2.54
N THR A 50 -13.56 -5.55 -2.12
CA THR A 50 -14.37 -4.39 -1.77
C THR A 50 -14.78 -4.50 -0.32
N ILE A 51 -14.54 -3.44 0.45
CA ILE A 51 -14.86 -3.38 1.89
C ILE A 51 -15.79 -2.18 2.10
N GLY A 52 -16.95 -2.42 2.72
CA GLY A 52 -17.99 -1.39 2.89
C GLY A 52 -17.75 -0.42 4.07
N ALA A 53 -16.92 -0.81 5.05
CA ALA A 53 -16.67 -0.01 6.24
C ALA A 53 -15.17 0.15 6.53
N ALA A 54 -14.57 -0.81 7.23
CA ALA A 54 -13.18 -0.72 7.69
C ALA A 54 -12.35 -1.93 7.26
N TYR A 55 -11.08 -1.69 6.93
CA TYR A 55 -10.12 -2.73 6.57
C TYR A 55 -8.82 -2.52 7.36
N GLN A 56 -8.35 -3.57 8.02
CA GLN A 56 -7.17 -3.54 8.88
C GLN A 56 -6.29 -4.76 8.56
N THR A 57 -5.00 -4.51 8.29
CA THR A 57 -3.99 -5.56 8.12
C THR A 57 -2.92 -5.42 9.20
N SER A 58 -2.67 -6.48 9.97
CA SER A 58 -1.63 -6.53 11.01
C SER A 58 -0.66 -7.62 10.66
N VAL A 59 0.64 -7.31 10.69
CA VAL A 59 1.71 -8.23 10.34
C VAL A 59 2.73 -8.22 11.48
N GLY A 60 3.00 -9.39 12.06
CA GLY A 60 3.87 -9.49 13.25
C GLY A 60 5.37 -9.45 12.96
N ALA A 61 5.80 -9.76 11.74
CA ALA A 61 7.21 -9.83 11.37
C ALA A 61 7.54 -8.94 10.17
N ALA A 62 7.27 -9.40 8.95
CA ALA A 62 7.65 -8.71 7.72
C ALA A 62 6.53 -8.74 6.68
N MET A 63 6.39 -7.64 5.94
CA MET A 63 5.45 -7.47 4.84
C MET A 63 6.24 -7.04 3.60
N ASN A 64 6.02 -7.73 2.48
CA ASN A 64 6.57 -7.35 1.17
C ASN A 64 5.44 -7.29 0.15
N THR A 65 5.43 -6.25 -0.68
CA THR A 65 4.48 -6.06 -1.77
C THR A 65 5.26 -5.84 -3.05
N THR A 66 5.09 -6.73 -4.03
CA THR A 66 5.72 -6.63 -5.34
C THR A 66 4.64 -6.48 -6.40
N VAL A 67 4.78 -5.47 -7.26
CA VAL A 67 3.83 -5.17 -8.34
C VAL A 67 4.60 -5.10 -9.65
N GLY A 68 4.18 -5.88 -10.65
CA GLY A 68 4.93 -6.03 -11.91
C GLY A 68 4.70 -4.92 -12.94
N LEU A 69 3.60 -4.17 -12.84
CA LEU A 69 3.23 -3.13 -13.81
C LEU A 69 3.03 -1.77 -13.16
N SER A 70 1.95 -1.57 -12.42
CA SER A 70 1.60 -0.26 -11.83
C SER A 70 0.87 -0.42 -10.51
N GLN A 71 1.20 0.43 -9.54
CA GLN A 71 0.48 0.57 -8.28
C GLN A 71 -0.07 2.00 -8.16
N SER A 72 -1.37 2.14 -7.97
CA SER A 72 -2.05 3.43 -7.73
C SER A 72 -2.77 3.37 -6.39
N GLU A 73 -2.72 4.45 -5.64
CA GLU A 73 -3.36 4.59 -4.34
C GLU A 73 -4.08 5.94 -4.26
N GLN A 74 -5.35 5.92 -3.89
CA GLN A 74 -6.17 7.11 -3.72
C GLN A 74 -6.76 7.11 -2.32
N VAL A 75 -6.58 8.22 -1.60
CA VAL A 75 -7.07 8.41 -0.23
C VAL A 75 -7.89 9.68 -0.20
N GLY A 76 -9.17 9.58 0.18
CA GLY A 76 -10.10 10.70 0.08
C GLY A 76 -9.95 11.78 1.14
N ILE A 77 -9.44 11.44 2.33
CA ILE A 77 -9.36 12.38 3.46
C ILE A 77 -7.92 12.55 3.95
N HIS A 78 -7.32 11.49 4.50
CA HIS A 78 -6.03 11.60 5.16
C HIS A 78 -5.23 10.31 5.06
N LYS A 79 -3.96 10.46 4.66
CA LYS A 79 -2.95 9.40 4.66
C LYS A 79 -1.83 9.79 5.63
N SER A 80 -1.52 8.90 6.56
CA SER A 80 -0.37 9.04 7.46
C SER A 80 0.49 7.77 7.42
N VAL A 81 1.80 7.97 7.42
CA VAL A 81 2.80 6.92 7.40
C VAL A 81 3.80 7.22 8.51
N ALA A 82 3.82 6.38 9.55
CA ALA A 82 4.78 6.47 10.64
C ALA A 82 5.78 5.32 10.52
N VAL A 83 7.07 5.65 10.43
CA VAL A 83 8.17 4.67 10.31
C VAL A 83 9.11 4.85 11.48
N GLY A 84 9.28 3.80 12.30
CA GLY A 84 10.05 3.89 13.54
C GLY A 84 11.58 3.93 13.37
N LYS A 85 12.10 3.58 12.18
CA LYS A 85 13.53 3.64 11.87
C LYS A 85 13.79 4.43 10.59
N LYS A 86 13.97 3.75 9.45
CA LYS A 86 14.36 4.37 8.18
C LYS A 86 13.21 4.32 7.18
N PHE A 87 12.88 5.46 6.57
CA PHE A 87 11.99 5.55 5.41
C PHE A 87 12.83 5.85 4.16
N THR A 88 12.87 4.90 3.22
CA THR A 88 13.65 5.03 1.97
C THR A 88 12.70 4.98 0.79
N ILE A 89 12.88 5.89 -0.16
CA ILE A 89 12.20 5.91 -1.45
C ILE A 89 13.30 5.86 -2.50
N ASP A 90 13.23 4.88 -3.40
CA ASP A 90 14.11 4.75 -4.55
C ASP A 90 13.25 4.81 -5.81
N ALA A 91 13.51 5.80 -6.66
CA ALA A 91 12.74 6.09 -7.86
C ALA A 91 13.69 6.15 -9.05
N GLY A 92 13.36 5.40 -10.12
CA GLY A 92 14.24 5.26 -11.29
C GLY A 92 14.34 6.53 -12.13
N ASP A 93 13.21 7.18 -12.41
CA ASP A 93 13.16 8.32 -13.34
C ASP A 93 12.87 9.65 -12.64
N GLU A 94 11.78 9.71 -11.87
CA GLU A 94 11.31 10.92 -11.21
C GLU A 94 10.69 10.61 -9.85
N PHE A 95 11.05 11.41 -8.84
CA PHE A 95 10.30 11.54 -7.60
C PHE A 95 9.66 12.92 -7.55
N LYS A 96 8.32 12.95 -7.52
CA LYS A 96 7.54 14.19 -7.56
C LYS A 96 6.50 14.27 -6.44
N VAL A 97 6.48 15.40 -5.76
CA VAL A 97 5.43 15.78 -4.80
C VAL A 97 4.76 17.05 -5.32
N THR A 98 3.43 17.05 -5.35
CA THR A 98 2.63 18.22 -5.77
C THR A 98 1.62 18.54 -4.70
N VAL A 99 1.60 19.80 -4.26
CA VAL A 99 0.64 20.31 -3.25
C VAL A 99 0.08 21.63 -3.76
N GLY A 100 -1.14 21.61 -4.30
CA GLY A 100 -1.73 22.77 -4.94
C GLY A 100 -0.83 23.32 -6.05
N LYS A 101 -0.28 24.54 -5.86
CA LYS A 101 0.64 25.21 -6.81
C LYS A 101 2.13 24.92 -6.55
N SER A 102 2.47 24.21 -5.47
CA SER A 102 3.85 23.92 -5.10
C SER A 102 4.27 22.54 -5.61
N THR A 103 5.55 22.41 -5.98
CA THR A 103 6.13 21.14 -6.45
C THR A 103 7.53 20.92 -5.88
N LEU A 104 7.83 19.67 -5.60
CA LEU A 104 9.19 19.14 -5.41
C LEU A 104 9.38 18.06 -6.48
N VAL A 105 10.43 18.16 -7.28
CA VAL A 105 10.78 17.19 -8.31
C VAL A 105 12.25 16.85 -8.22
N MET A 106 12.57 15.56 -8.20
CA MET A 106 13.93 15.02 -8.30
C MET A 106 13.98 14.08 -9.51
N LYS A 107 14.98 14.25 -10.39
CA LYS A 107 15.13 13.46 -11.61
C LYS A 107 16.41 12.62 -11.57
N SER A 108 16.45 11.58 -12.40
CA SER A 108 17.60 10.69 -12.56
C SER A 108 18.87 11.38 -13.10
N ASP A 109 18.74 12.52 -13.78
CA ASP A 109 19.86 13.34 -14.25
C ASP A 109 20.50 14.21 -13.14
N GLY A 110 19.99 14.11 -11.91
CA GLY A 110 20.46 14.88 -10.76
C GLY A 110 19.78 16.25 -10.61
N THR A 111 18.88 16.63 -11.51
CA THR A 111 18.10 17.87 -11.39
C THR A 111 17.15 17.79 -10.19
N VAL A 112 17.22 18.79 -9.32
CA VAL A 112 16.26 18.99 -8.22
C VAL A 112 15.56 20.33 -8.41
N MET A 113 14.23 20.33 -8.44
CA MET A 113 13.40 21.52 -8.59
C MET A 113 12.48 21.64 -7.37
N ILE A 114 12.53 22.79 -6.70
CA ILE A 114 11.60 23.13 -5.61
C ILE A 114 10.92 24.43 -6.00
N ASN A 115 9.62 24.37 -6.28
CA ASN A 115 8.84 25.52 -6.75
C ASN A 115 7.70 25.81 -5.77
N GLY A 116 7.53 27.08 -5.45
CA GLY A 116 6.51 27.58 -4.54
C GLY A 116 6.33 29.09 -4.70
N ARG A 117 5.30 29.66 -4.07
CA ARG A 117 5.06 31.11 -4.13
C ARG A 117 5.91 31.89 -3.11
N THR A 118 6.10 31.32 -1.94
CA THR A 118 6.88 31.90 -0.85
C THR A 118 7.74 30.80 -0.27
N PHE A 119 9.00 31.12 -0.04
CA PHE A 119 9.92 30.26 0.69
C PHE A 119 10.35 31.00 1.95
N ASP A 120 10.20 30.35 3.10
CA ASP A 120 10.67 30.84 4.40
C ASP A 120 11.77 29.91 4.88
N PHE A 121 12.96 30.45 5.07
CA PHE A 121 14.15 29.72 5.51
C PHE A 121 14.62 30.30 6.85
N SER A 122 13.90 29.97 7.91
CA SER A 122 14.22 30.36 9.29
C SER A 122 15.10 29.31 9.96
N ALA A 123 16.27 29.71 10.47
CA ALA A 123 17.20 28.83 11.19
C ALA A 123 17.76 29.52 12.44
N SER A 124 17.95 28.76 13.52
CA SER A 124 18.66 29.23 14.72
C SER A 124 20.19 29.19 14.58
N GLY A 125 20.69 28.45 13.60
CA GLY A 125 22.10 28.39 13.20
C GLY A 125 22.32 28.92 11.78
N ALA A 126 23.50 28.66 11.23
CA ALA A 126 23.84 29.11 9.88
C ALA A 126 23.04 28.35 8.79
N VAL A 127 22.61 29.09 7.77
CA VAL A 127 22.13 28.54 6.49
C VAL A 127 23.25 28.69 5.47
N GLN A 128 23.60 27.61 4.74
CA GLN A 128 24.65 27.62 3.73
C GLN A 128 24.09 27.12 2.40
N ILE A 129 24.42 27.84 1.32
CA ILE A 129 24.08 27.46 -0.06
C ILE A 129 25.38 27.51 -0.85
N ASN A 130 25.83 26.36 -1.35
CA ASN A 130 27.06 26.23 -2.11
C ASN A 130 26.73 25.71 -3.50
N GLY A 131 27.25 26.39 -4.52
CA GLY A 131 27.19 25.99 -5.91
C GLY A 131 28.34 26.64 -6.65
N LYS A 132 28.71 26.12 -7.82
CA LYS A 132 29.65 26.82 -8.71
C LYS A 132 29.16 28.25 -8.99
N ASP A 133 27.85 28.37 -9.22
CA ASP A 133 27.11 29.62 -9.39
C ASP A 133 25.87 29.58 -8.49
N VAL A 134 25.57 30.70 -7.81
CA VAL A 134 24.36 30.90 -7.02
C VAL A 134 23.74 32.22 -7.47
N ASP A 135 22.61 32.13 -8.17
CA ASP A 135 21.86 33.29 -8.63
C ASP A 135 20.70 33.58 -7.67
N ILE A 136 20.58 34.84 -7.26
CA ILE A 136 19.51 35.35 -6.40
C ILE A 136 19.03 36.64 -7.02
N ASN A 137 17.80 36.64 -7.51
CA ASN A 137 17.20 37.75 -8.24
C ASN A 137 15.85 38.18 -7.69
#